data_AF-L1IN39-F1
#
_entry.id   AF-L1IN39-F1
#
_cell.length_a   1.000
_cell.length_b   1.000
_cell.length_c   1.000
_cell.angle_alpha   90.00
_cell.angle_beta   90.00
_cell.angle_gamma   90.00
#
_symmetry.space_group_name_H-M   'P 1'
#
loop_
_entity.id
_entity.type
_entity.pdbx_description
1 polymer ?
#
loop_
_entity_poly.entity_id
_entity_poly.type
_entity_poly.pdbx_seq_one_letter_code
_entity_poly.pdbx_strand_id
1 'polypeptide(L)' 'MGGQQSQHYRLFQQYCSEAYIILRRRAEFFINLMMLMKDANIPDISGVPGRPEDPERQLYKMVEWAHKLKQDYWTA' A
#
# COMPACT_ATOMS: atom_id res chain seq x y z
N MET A 1 -16.36 -16.27 -8.30
CA MET A 1 -15.67 -17.23 -7.41
C MET A 1 -16.50 -18.48 -7.12
N GLY A 2 -17.85 -18.44 -7.01
CA GLY A 2 -18.65 -19.65 -6.73
C GLY A 2 -18.83 -19.97 -5.23
N GLY A 3 -18.68 -18.98 -4.35
CA GLY A 3 -18.81 -19.13 -2.90
C GLY A 3 -17.46 -19.41 -2.20
N GLN A 4 -17.43 -19.25 -0.87
CA GLN A 4 -16.18 -19.33 -0.08
C GLN A 4 -15.55 -20.74 -0.08
N GLN A 5 -16.36 -21.79 -0.28
CA GLN A 5 -15.86 -23.17 -0.31
C GLN A 5 -15.43 -23.62 -1.72
N SER A 6 -15.61 -22.78 -2.74
CA SER A 6 -15.26 -23.17 -4.09
C SER A 6 -13.74 -23.23 -4.29
N GLN A 7 -13.32 -24.03 -5.28
CA GLN A 7 -11.93 -24.07 -5.70
C GLN A 7 -11.45 -22.71 -6.26
N HIS A 8 -12.30 -22.01 -7.01
CA HIS A 8 -11.92 -20.71 -7.57
C HIS A 8 -11.71 -19.63 -6.50
N TYR A 9 -12.46 -19.67 -5.39
CA TYR A 9 -12.23 -18.76 -4.27
C TYR A 9 -10.88 -19.02 -3.59
N ARG A 10 -10.51 -20.30 -3.40
CA ARG A 10 -9.19 -20.68 -2.87
C ARG A 10 -8.05 -20.19 -3.76
N LEU A 11 -8.17 -20.39 -5.08
CA LEU A 11 -7.17 -19.90 -6.04
C LEU A 11 -7.07 -18.37 -6.02
N PHE A 12 -8.19 -17.66 -5.91
CA PHE A 12 -8.18 -16.21 -5.74
C PHE A 12 -7.45 -15.76 -4.48
N GLN A 13 -7.73 -16.38 -3.34
CA GLN A 13 -7.04 -16.06 -2.09
C GLN A 13 -5.53 -16.30 -2.22
N GLN A 14 -5.13 -17.39 -2.88
CA GLN A 14 -3.73 -17.67 -3.18
C GLN A 14 -3.12 -16.54 -4.04
N TYR A 15 -3.74 -16.18 -5.16
CA TYR A 15 -3.24 -15.11 -6.02
C TYR A 15 -3.17 -13.75 -5.32
N CYS A 16 -4.16 -13.41 -4.50
CA CYS A 16 -4.11 -12.19 -3.70
C CYS A 16 -2.94 -12.20 -2.72
N SER A 17 -2.65 -13.34 -2.10
CA SER A 17 -1.52 -13.50 -1.17
C SER A 17 -0.19 -13.35 -1.91
N GLU A 18 -0.05 -13.99 -3.08
CA GLU A 18 1.15 -13.87 -3.91
C GLU A 18 1.37 -12.43 -4.40
N ALA A 19 0.31 -11.79 -4.93
CA ALA A 19 0.35 -10.41 -5.37
C ALA A 19 0.72 -9.47 -4.22
N TYR A 20 0.16 -9.67 -3.02
CA TYR A 20 0.53 -8.90 -1.83
C TYR A 20 2.01 -9.02 -1.50
N ILE A 21 2.58 -10.23 -1.53
CA ILE A 21 4.02 -10.46 -1.29
C ILE A 21 4.87 -9.74 -2.33
N ILE A 22 4.51 -9.85 -3.62
CA ILE A 22 5.24 -9.20 -4.71
C ILE A 22 5.25 -7.68 -4.54
N LEU A 23 4.07 -7.08 -4.29
CA LEU A 23 3.93 -5.64 -4.10
C LEU A 23 4.71 -5.17 -2.88
N ARG A 24 4.59 -5.90 -1.76
CA ARG A 24 5.28 -5.56 -0.51
C ARG A 24 6.81 -5.58 -0.66
N ARG A 25 7.37 -6.58 -1.35
CA ARG A 25 8.82 -6.66 -1.63
C ARG A 25 9.33 -5.47 -2.43
N ARG A 26 8.46 -4.80 -3.19
CA ARG A 26 8.79 -3.62 -4.01
C ARG A 26 8.20 -2.32 -3.46
N ALA A 27 7.71 -2.31 -2.22
CA ALA A 27 6.98 -1.17 -1.66
C ALA A 27 7.80 0.13 -1.66
N GLU A 28 9.12 0.06 -1.44
CA GLU A 28 10.00 1.25 -1.48
C GLU A 28 9.91 2.02 -2.79
N PHE A 29 9.88 1.30 -3.93
CA PHE A 29 9.77 1.93 -5.24
C PHE A 29 8.46 2.73 -5.37
N PHE A 30 7.34 2.12 -4.97
CA PHE A 30 6.04 2.78 -5.02
C PHE A 30 5.96 3.98 -4.07
N ILE A 31 6.53 3.86 -2.87
CA ILE A 31 6.56 4.96 -1.89
C ILE A 31 7.38 6.13 -2.43
N ASN A 32 8.57 5.87 -2.99
CA ASN A 32 9.41 6.91 -3.58
C ASN A 32 8.71 7.59 -4.76
N LEU A 33 8.00 6.83 -5.60
CA LEU A 33 7.20 7.40 -6.68
C LEU A 33 6.09 8.31 -6.13
N MET A 34 5.35 7.88 -5.10
CA MET A 34 4.29 8.69 -4.49
C MET A 34 4.85 9.96 -3.83
N MET A 35 6.05 9.91 -3.24
CA MET A 35 6.72 11.10 -2.72
C MET A 35 6.98 12.14 -3.82
N LEU A 36 7.39 11.71 -5.02
CA LEU A 36 7.58 12.62 -6.16
C LEU A 36 6.26 13.21 -6.69
N MET A 37 5.17 12.43 -6.63
CA MET A 37 3.85 12.85 -7.10
C MET A 37 3.16 13.85 -6.16
N LYS A 38 3.61 13.98 -4.91
CA LYS A 38 3.09 14.95 -3.94
C LYS A 38 3.16 16.39 -4.47
N ASP A 39 4.26 16.75 -5.11
CA ASP A 39 4.50 18.12 -5.60
C ASP A 39 3.88 18.38 -6.97
N ALA A 40 3.28 17.36 -7.60
CA ALA A 40 2.71 17.43 -8.95
C ALA A 40 1.30 18.07 -9.01
N ASN A 41 0.80 18.63 -7.90
CA ASN A 41 -0.52 19.27 -7.78
C ASN A 41 -1.70 18.40 -8.28
N ILE A 42 -1.63 17.09 -8.07
CA ILE A 42 -2.71 16.16 -8.41
C ILE A 42 -3.80 16.28 -7.33
N PRO A 43 -5.05 16.67 -7.67
CA PRO A 43 -6.07 17.07 -6.68
C PRO A 43 -6.37 16.06 -5.56
N ASP A 44 -6.33 14.76 -5.87
CA ASP A 44 -6.58 13.68 -4.90
C ASP A 44 -5.32 13.32 -4.07
N ILE A 45 -4.14 13.80 -4.47
CA ILE A 45 -2.85 13.53 -3.81
C ILE A 45 -2.40 14.74 -2.98
N SER A 46 -2.61 15.97 -3.47
CA SER A 46 -2.21 17.21 -2.79
C SER A 46 -3.13 17.59 -1.63
N GLY A 47 -4.29 16.94 -1.51
CA GLY A 47 -5.26 17.17 -0.44
C GLY A 47 -6.15 18.38 -0.72
N VAL A 48 -7.38 18.29 -0.22
CA VAL A 48 -8.32 19.41 -0.28
C VAL A 48 -8.11 20.29 0.95
N PRO A 49 -7.81 21.60 0.80
CA PRO A 49 -7.72 22.51 1.94
C PRO A 49 -9.02 22.50 2.74
N GLY A 50 -8.95 22.24 4.05
CA GLY A 50 -10.11 22.21 4.95
C GLY A 50 -10.72 20.84 5.22
N ARG A 51 -10.24 19.75 4.60
CA ARG A 51 -10.54 18.38 5.04
C ARG A 51 -9.47 17.96 6.07
N PRO A 52 -9.82 17.38 7.24
CA PRO A 52 -8.85 16.98 8.28
C PRO A 52 -7.95 15.79 7.87
N GLU A 53 -8.09 15.34 6.64
CA GLU A 53 -7.33 14.26 6.02
C GLU A 53 -6.12 14.86 5.34
N ASP A 54 -5.17 15.30 6.17
CA ASP A 54 -3.87 15.76 5.73
C ASP A 54 -3.16 14.62 4.94
N PRO A 55 -2.96 14.77 3.62
CA PRO A 55 -2.31 13.75 2.80
C PRO A 55 -0.89 13.45 3.26
N GLU A 56 -0.23 14.44 3.89
CA GLU A 56 1.09 14.23 4.49
C GLU A 56 0.98 13.20 5.60
N ARG A 57 -0.03 13.29 6.46
CA ARG A 57 -0.26 12.35 7.55
C ARG A 57 -0.53 10.93 7.07
N GLN A 58 -1.17 10.75 5.91
CA GLN A 58 -1.39 9.43 5.29
C GLN A 58 -0.08 8.86 4.71
N LEU A 59 0.71 9.69 4.02
CA LEU A 59 1.99 9.28 3.47
C LEU A 59 3.00 8.96 4.58
N TYR A 60 3.06 9.77 5.64
CA TYR A 60 3.88 9.51 6.82
C TYR A 60 3.48 8.20 7.51
N LYS A 61 2.18 7.94 7.70
CA LYS A 61 1.71 6.65 8.21
C LYS A 61 2.09 5.48 7.30
N MET A 62 2.02 5.66 5.98
CA MET A 62 2.43 4.64 5.02
C MET A 62 3.94 4.38 5.06
N VAL A 63 4.77 5.42 5.20
CA VAL A 63 6.23 5.30 5.33
C VAL A 63 6.60 4.63 6.66
N GLU A 64 5.99 5.05 7.76
CA GLU A 64 6.18 4.45 9.08
C GLU A 64 5.76 2.99 9.08
N TRP A 65 4.60 2.69 8.49
CA TRP A 65 4.12 1.32 8.32
C TRP A 65 5.09 0.51 7.46
N ALA A 66 5.58 1.05 6.35
CA ALA A 66 6.57 0.39 5.49
C ALA A 66 7.89 0.11 6.22
N HIS A 67 8.36 1.04 7.07
CA HIS A 67 9.52 0.82 7.93
C HIS A 67 9.30 -0.30 8.93
N LYS A 68 8.17 -0.24 9.66
CA LYS A 68 7.76 -1.29 10.61
C LYS A 68 7.64 -2.65 9.93
N LEU A 69 7.02 -2.67 8.76
CA LEU A 69 6.89 -3.85 7.93
C LEU A 69 8.23 -4.43 7.47
N LYS A 70 9.24 -3.60 7.17
CA LYS A 70 10.59 -4.12 6.89
C LYS A 70 11.20 -4.73 8.14
N GLN A 71 11.06 -4.05 9.27
CA GLN A 71 11.66 -4.44 10.54
C GLN A 71 11.10 -5.78 11.05
N ASP A 72 9.78 -5.97 10.96
CA ASP A 72 9.08 -7.16 11.44
C ASP A 72 9.30 -8.42 10.56
N TYR A 73 9.80 -8.29 9.32
CA TYR A 73 9.88 -9.39 8.35
C TYR A 73 11.28 -9.67 7.79
N TRP A 74 12.31 -8.90 8.17
CA TRP A 74 13.72 -9.19 7.85
C TRP A 74 14.49 -9.86 9.00
N THR A 75 13.84 -10.16 10.13
CA THR A 75 14.41 -10.91 11.27
C THR A 75 13.83 -12.33 11.40
N ALA A 76 13.47 -12.97 10.29
CA ALA A 76 13.07 -14.37 10.22
C ALA A 76 13.79 -15.08 9.07
#